data_AF-A0A1M5RLQ4-F1
#
_entry.id   AF-A0A1M5RLQ4-F1
#
_cell.length_a   1.000
_cell.length_b   1.000
_cell.length_c   1.000
_cell.angle_alpha   90.00
_cell.angle_beta   90.00
_cell.angle_gamma   90.00
#
_symmetry.space_group_name_H-M   'P 1'
#
loop_
_entity.id
_entity.type
_entity.pdbx_description
1 polymer ?
#
loop_
_entity_poly.entity_id
_entity_poly.type
_entity_poly.pdbx_seq_one_letter_code
_entity_poly.pdbx_strand_id
1 'polypeptide(L)'
;MKIKLYLLLVLFGFLSFSVFAQQKSKKELKVEKELQKQKDTEALIDSKNFVFEAQKVTPQGGRLIILDYNTYFLKFNAEKTTCDLPFFGRGYNVGYGSDGGIKFEGTPENIKIGKKSKNYSVRATVRGRDDVYDLIFTIFFDGGASLSVTSNNRGPISYDGEISAPRTEETKN
;
A
#
# COMPACT_ATOMS: atom_id res chain seq x y z
N MET A 1 -19.89 22.49 64.45
CA MET A 1 -19.76 21.11 63.91
C MET A 1 -20.01 21.01 62.40
N LYS A 2 -20.89 21.83 61.80
CA LYS A 2 -21.22 21.79 60.36
C LYS A 2 -20.06 22.17 59.41
N ILE A 3 -19.19 23.11 59.82
CA ILE A 3 -18.01 23.53 59.04
C ILE A 3 -16.93 22.44 58.95
N LYS A 4 -16.72 21.66 60.02
CA LYS A 4 -15.83 20.48 59.99
C LYS A 4 -16.36 19.36 59.09
N LEU A 5 -17.69 19.26 58.95
CA LEU A 5 -18.34 18.30 58.07
C LEU A 5 -18.19 18.68 56.58
N TYR A 6 -18.25 19.98 56.25
CA TYR A 6 -17.99 20.47 54.88
C TYR A 6 -16.51 20.35 54.48
N LEU A 7 -15.57 20.58 55.40
CA LEU A 7 -14.13 20.38 55.15
C LEU A 7 -13.78 18.91 54.87
N LEU A 8 -14.52 17.96 55.46
CA LEU A 8 -14.32 16.52 55.22
C LEU A 8 -14.93 16.05 53.89
N LEU A 9 -15.97 16.75 53.41
CA LEU A 9 -16.67 16.46 52.15
C LEU A 9 -15.92 17.02 50.93
N VAL A 10 -15.19 18.13 51.09
CA VAL A 10 -14.29 18.67 50.05
C VAL A 10 -13.01 17.83 49.90
N LEU A 11 -12.52 17.20 50.97
CA LEU A 11 -11.34 16.35 50.93
C LEU A 11 -11.60 14.99 50.25
N PHE A 12 -12.85 14.54 50.19
CA PHE A 12 -13.23 13.29 49.52
C PHE A 12 -13.44 13.45 48.00
N GLY A 13 -13.62 14.68 47.51
CA GLY A 13 -13.79 14.97 46.07
C GLY A 13 -12.48 14.96 45.26
N PHE A 14 -11.33 15.03 45.92
CA PHE A 14 -10.01 15.06 45.25
C PHE A 14 -9.38 13.68 45.04
N LEU A 15 -9.95 12.61 45.60
CA LEU A 15 -9.42 11.24 45.47
C LEU A 15 -10.06 10.44 44.31
N SER A 16 -11.00 11.01 43.57
CA SER A 16 -11.71 10.30 42.49
C SER A 16 -11.24 10.64 41.07
N PHE A 17 -10.16 11.42 40.90
CA PHE A 17 -9.66 11.85 39.58
C PHE A 17 -8.48 11.04 39.02
N SER A 18 -8.09 9.93 39.64
CA SER A 18 -6.98 9.07 39.17
C SER A 18 -7.44 7.77 38.49
N VAL A 19 -8.59 7.80 37.81
CA VAL A 19 -9.07 6.68 36.98
C VAL A 19 -9.08 7.14 35.52
N PHE A 20 -8.39 6.39 34.66
CA PHE A 20 -8.21 6.55 33.19
C PHE A 20 -6.92 7.19 32.64
N ALA A 21 -5.82 7.13 33.37
CA ALA A 21 -4.48 7.15 32.76
C ALA A 21 -3.81 5.77 32.86
N GLN A 22 -4.53 4.68 32.52
CA GLN A 22 -3.90 3.38 32.38
C GLN A 22 -3.08 3.40 31.09
N GLN A 23 -1.78 3.65 31.24
CA GLN A 23 -0.79 3.55 30.19
C GLN A 23 -0.88 2.16 29.56
N LYS A 24 -1.48 2.06 28.36
CA LYS A 24 -1.65 0.80 27.63
C LYS A 24 -0.32 0.03 27.60
N SER A 25 -0.40 -1.28 27.81
CA SER A 25 0.77 -2.15 27.76
C SER A 25 1.43 -2.07 26.38
N LYS A 26 2.77 -2.20 26.30
CA LYS A 26 3.50 -2.24 25.00
C LYS A 26 2.92 -3.27 24.04
N LYS A 27 2.36 -4.37 24.55
CA LYS A 27 1.71 -5.42 23.74
C LYS A 27 0.38 -4.95 23.15
N GLU A 28 -0.46 -4.31 23.96
CA GLU A 28 -1.76 -3.77 23.52
C GLU A 28 -1.58 -2.68 22.47
N LEU A 29 -0.60 -1.78 22.67
CA LEU A 29 -0.24 -0.74 21.71
C LEU A 29 0.23 -1.31 20.36
N LYS A 30 0.93 -2.46 20.37
CA LYS A 30 1.39 -3.11 19.14
C LYS A 30 0.22 -3.70 18.36
N VAL A 31 -0.69 -4.40 19.04
CA VAL A 31 -1.89 -5.00 18.43
C VAL A 31 -2.80 -3.91 17.85
N GLU A 32 -2.99 -2.80 18.55
CA GLU A 32 -3.78 -1.67 18.05
C GLU A 32 -3.17 -1.03 16.79
N LYS A 33 -1.84 -0.86 16.75
CA LYS A 33 -1.13 -0.35 15.56
C LYS A 33 -1.25 -1.31 14.37
N GLU A 34 -1.10 -2.61 14.59
CA GLU A 34 -1.25 -3.63 13.54
C GLU A 34 -2.70 -3.64 13.00
N LEU A 35 -3.69 -3.55 13.88
CA LEU A 35 -5.10 -3.45 13.49
C LEU A 35 -5.40 -2.16 12.74
N GLN A 36 -4.79 -1.04 13.12
CA GLN A 36 -4.95 0.24 12.42
C GLN A 36 -4.36 0.16 11.01
N LYS A 37 -3.12 -0.32 10.87
CA LYS A 37 -2.49 -0.53 9.56
C LYS A 37 -3.32 -1.43 8.66
N GLN A 38 -3.94 -2.47 9.22
CA GLN A 38 -4.83 -3.35 8.48
C GLN A 38 -6.05 -2.59 7.95
N LYS A 39 -6.70 -1.78 8.78
CA LYS A 39 -7.85 -0.97 8.37
C LYS A 39 -7.47 0.06 7.30
N ASP A 40 -6.33 0.73 7.47
CA ASP A 40 -5.84 1.72 6.50
C ASP A 40 -5.56 1.04 5.15
N THR A 41 -4.90 -0.12 5.18
CA THR A 41 -4.64 -0.95 3.99
C THR A 41 -5.93 -1.42 3.32
N GLU A 42 -6.90 -1.87 4.10
CA GLU A 42 -8.21 -2.32 3.60
C GLU A 42 -8.96 -1.17 2.91
N ALA A 43 -8.94 0.04 3.49
CA ALA A 43 -9.56 1.21 2.89
C ALA A 43 -8.93 1.60 1.53
N LEU A 44 -7.61 1.49 1.39
CA LEU A 44 -6.90 1.72 0.13
C LEU A 44 -7.30 0.70 -0.95
N ILE A 45 -7.48 -0.56 -0.57
CA ILE A 45 -7.87 -1.64 -1.48
C ILE A 45 -9.34 -1.50 -1.89
N ASP A 46 -10.23 -1.22 -0.95
CA ASP A 46 -11.67 -1.09 -1.19
C ASP A 46 -11.99 0.09 -2.11
N SER A 47 -11.31 1.23 -1.87
CA SER A 47 -11.36 2.40 -2.74
C SER A 47 -10.70 2.19 -4.10
N LYS A 48 -9.93 1.09 -4.27
CA LYS A 48 -9.16 0.78 -5.48
C LYS A 48 -8.25 1.94 -5.89
N ASN A 49 -7.75 2.68 -4.90
CA ASN A 49 -7.01 3.91 -5.13
C ASN A 49 -5.80 3.94 -4.20
N PHE A 50 -4.65 3.49 -4.72
CA PHE A 50 -3.42 3.38 -3.96
C PHE A 50 -2.20 3.56 -4.86
N VAL A 51 -1.08 3.94 -4.24
CA VAL A 51 0.22 4.03 -4.90
C VAL A 51 1.10 2.92 -4.36
N PHE A 52 1.56 2.05 -5.24
CA PHE A 52 2.61 1.10 -4.95
C PHE A 52 3.97 1.72 -5.28
N GLU A 53 4.89 1.69 -4.31
CA GLU A 53 6.26 2.14 -4.48
C GLU A 53 7.20 0.93 -4.47
N ALA A 54 7.93 0.71 -5.56
CA ALA A 54 8.81 -0.43 -5.71
C ALA A 54 10.16 -0.17 -5.02
N GLN A 55 10.54 -1.06 -4.10
CA GLN A 55 11.81 -0.99 -3.36
C GLN A 55 12.81 -2.02 -3.86
N LYS A 56 12.32 -3.13 -4.40
CA LYS A 56 13.13 -4.24 -4.92
C LYS A 56 12.48 -4.79 -6.18
N VAL A 57 13.30 -5.33 -7.07
CA VAL A 57 12.85 -6.03 -8.27
C VAL A 57 13.54 -7.38 -8.39
N THR A 58 12.78 -8.38 -8.82
CA THR A 58 13.24 -9.73 -9.08
C THR A 58 12.83 -10.15 -10.50
N PRO A 59 13.75 -10.05 -11.48
CA PRO A 59 13.56 -10.56 -12.83
C PRO A 59 13.35 -12.07 -12.86
N GLN A 60 12.65 -12.58 -13.87
CA GLN A 60 12.57 -14.01 -14.09
C GLN A 60 13.97 -14.60 -14.35
N GLY A 61 14.41 -15.51 -13.47
CA GLY A 61 15.73 -16.15 -13.55
C GLY A 61 16.90 -15.22 -13.21
N GLY A 62 16.64 -14.00 -12.74
CA GLY A 62 17.65 -13.04 -12.32
C GLY A 62 17.85 -13.01 -10.81
N ARG A 63 18.85 -12.23 -10.38
CA ARG A 63 19.04 -11.87 -8.96
C ARG A 63 18.11 -10.73 -8.57
N LEU A 64 17.79 -10.65 -7.28
CA LEU A 64 17.12 -9.50 -6.69
C LEU A 64 18.01 -8.25 -6.83
N ILE A 65 17.39 -7.12 -7.20
CA ILE A 65 18.02 -5.81 -7.31
C ILE A 65 17.29 -4.85 -6.36
N ILE A 66 18.06 -4.08 -5.59
CA ILE A 66 17.52 -3.02 -4.72
C ILE A 66 17.37 -1.76 -5.57
N LEU A 67 16.23 -1.10 -5.47
CA LEU A 67 15.88 0.10 -6.23
C LEU A 67 16.09 1.37 -5.40
N ASP A 68 16.22 2.50 -6.09
CA ASP A 68 16.23 3.81 -5.46
C ASP A 68 14.82 4.19 -4.96
N TYR A 69 14.76 4.66 -3.71
CA TYR A 69 13.51 5.02 -3.05
C TYR A 69 12.83 6.21 -3.76
N ASN A 70 11.50 6.26 -3.73
CA ASN A 70 10.62 7.26 -4.35
C ASN A 70 10.73 7.43 -5.88
N THR A 71 11.40 6.53 -6.60
CA THR A 71 11.60 6.68 -8.06
C THR A 71 10.59 5.89 -8.87
N TYR A 72 10.33 4.64 -8.49
CA TYR A 72 9.57 3.69 -9.28
C TYR A 72 8.23 3.38 -8.62
N PHE A 73 7.15 3.49 -9.39
CA PHE A 73 5.81 3.44 -8.83
C PHE A 73 4.77 2.84 -9.78
N LEU A 74 3.66 2.41 -9.19
CA LEU A 74 2.41 2.14 -9.88
C LEU A 74 1.27 2.80 -9.11
N LYS A 75 0.63 3.81 -9.71
CA LYS A 75 -0.59 4.45 -9.19
C LYS A 75 -1.78 3.65 -9.69
N PHE A 76 -2.35 2.82 -8.82
CA PHE A 76 -3.52 2.02 -9.15
C PHE A 76 -4.79 2.81 -8.84
N ASN A 77 -5.59 3.06 -9.87
CA ASN A 77 -6.91 3.66 -9.75
C ASN A 77 -7.84 3.00 -10.78
N ALA A 78 -9.09 2.72 -10.38
CA ALA A 78 -10.07 2.04 -11.22
C ALA A 78 -10.41 2.77 -12.53
N GLU A 79 -10.22 4.09 -12.58
CA GLU A 79 -10.45 4.90 -13.78
C GLU A 79 -9.18 4.99 -14.64
N LYS A 80 -8.02 5.14 -13.99
CA LYS A 80 -6.74 5.34 -14.66
C LYS A 80 -5.57 4.83 -13.82
N THR A 81 -4.93 3.77 -14.28
CA THR A 81 -3.71 3.25 -13.68
C THR A 81 -2.49 3.75 -14.45
N THR A 82 -1.50 4.27 -13.74
CA THR A 82 -0.23 4.76 -14.31
C THR A 82 0.93 3.99 -13.69
N CYS A 83 1.87 3.55 -14.51
CA CYS A 83 3.01 2.73 -14.11
C CYS A 83 4.31 3.30 -14.66
N ASP A 84 5.33 3.39 -13.81
CA ASP A 84 6.72 3.62 -14.18
C ASP A 84 7.61 2.70 -13.31
N LEU A 85 7.89 1.51 -13.85
CA LEU A 85 8.69 0.48 -13.19
C LEU A 85 9.89 0.07 -14.06
N PRO A 86 11.06 -0.21 -13.46
CA PRO A 86 12.24 -0.58 -14.19
C PRO A 86 12.15 -2.06 -14.62
N PHE A 87 12.52 -2.36 -15.86
CA PHE A 87 12.48 -3.73 -16.35
C PHE A 87 13.87 -4.25 -16.65
N PHE A 88 14.15 -5.43 -16.11
CA PHE A 88 15.39 -6.17 -16.36
C PHE A 88 14.98 -7.54 -16.86
N GLY A 89 15.20 -7.83 -18.14
CA GLY A 89 14.77 -9.08 -18.72
C GLY A 89 14.74 -9.06 -20.24
N ARG A 90 14.17 -10.11 -20.82
CA ARG A 90 14.04 -10.24 -22.28
C ARG A 90 12.77 -9.56 -22.75
N GLY A 91 12.92 -8.61 -23.68
CA GLY A 91 11.84 -8.13 -24.53
C GLY A 91 11.66 -9.05 -25.75
N TYR A 92 10.41 -9.27 -26.15
CA TYR A 92 10.05 -10.03 -27.35
C TYR A 92 9.79 -9.08 -28.53
N ASN A 93 8.88 -8.12 -28.36
CA ASN A 93 8.50 -7.12 -29.37
C ASN A 93 8.51 -5.73 -28.75
N VAL A 94 9.69 -5.22 -28.44
CA VAL A 94 9.86 -3.89 -27.84
C VAL A 94 10.34 -2.91 -28.91
N GLY A 95 9.66 -1.77 -29.05
CA GLY A 95 9.98 -0.75 -30.05
C GLY A 95 11.40 -0.21 -29.91
N TYR A 96 12.03 0.10 -31.04
CA TYR A 96 13.39 0.65 -31.08
C TYR A 96 13.41 2.01 -30.35
N GLY A 97 14.28 2.15 -29.35
CA GLY A 97 14.40 3.39 -28.55
C GLY A 97 13.45 3.54 -27.37
N SER A 98 12.72 2.49 -26.95
CA SER A 98 12.01 2.52 -25.67
C SER A 98 13.01 2.69 -24.51
N ASP A 99 12.65 3.41 -23.45
CA ASP A 99 13.56 3.63 -22.30
C ASP A 99 13.91 2.35 -21.51
N GLY A 100 13.33 1.21 -21.90
CA GLY A 100 13.62 -0.12 -21.39
C GLY A 100 12.68 -0.55 -20.26
N GLY A 101 11.98 0.38 -19.59
CA GLY A 101 11.07 0.09 -18.49
C GLY A 101 9.71 -0.49 -18.88
N ILE A 102 8.90 -0.76 -17.85
CA ILE A 102 7.45 -0.96 -17.96
C ILE A 102 6.79 0.37 -17.65
N LYS A 103 6.38 1.07 -18.71
CA LYS A 103 5.72 2.38 -18.61
C LYS A 103 4.41 2.33 -19.36
N PHE A 104 3.33 2.61 -18.65
CA PHE A 104 2.01 2.66 -19.26
C PHE A 104 1.05 3.54 -18.49
N GLU A 105 0.01 3.94 -19.20
CA GLU A 105 -1.19 4.51 -18.66
C GLU A 105 -2.37 3.80 -19.33
N GLY A 106 -3.38 3.44 -18.56
CA GLY A 106 -4.58 2.80 -19.08
C GLY A 106 -5.63 2.56 -18.00
N THR A 107 -6.86 2.28 -18.42
CA THR A 107 -7.94 1.91 -17.50
C THR A 107 -7.83 0.42 -17.16
N PRO A 108 -7.78 0.05 -15.87
CA PRO A 108 -7.75 -1.36 -15.48
C PRO A 108 -9.08 -2.05 -15.73
N GLU A 109 -9.02 -3.25 -16.28
CA GLU A 109 -10.14 -4.16 -16.54
C GLU A 109 -10.01 -5.41 -15.66
N ASN A 110 -11.10 -6.18 -15.55
CA ASN A 110 -11.14 -7.47 -14.86
C ASN A 110 -10.62 -7.43 -13.41
N ILE A 111 -10.89 -6.32 -12.71
CA ILE A 111 -10.41 -6.12 -11.33
C ILE A 111 -11.03 -7.19 -10.42
N LYS A 112 -10.18 -7.99 -9.78
CA LYS A 112 -10.58 -9.01 -8.80
C LYS A 112 -9.84 -8.77 -7.49
N ILE A 113 -10.60 -8.63 -6.42
CA ILE A 113 -10.08 -8.46 -5.06
C ILE A 113 -10.47 -9.68 -4.24
N GLY A 114 -9.51 -10.27 -3.53
CA GLY A 114 -9.74 -11.37 -2.61
C GLY A 114 -9.01 -11.17 -1.30
N LYS A 115 -9.64 -11.52 -0.19
CA LYS A 115 -9.02 -11.50 1.15
C LYS A 115 -8.52 -12.91 1.50
N LYS A 116 -7.28 -13.01 1.98
CA LYS A 116 -6.70 -14.22 2.57
C LYS A 116 -6.43 -13.99 4.05
N SER A 117 -5.95 -15.02 4.75
CA SER A 117 -5.70 -14.97 6.19
C SER A 117 -4.68 -13.91 6.63
N LYS A 118 -3.75 -13.51 5.75
CA LYS A 118 -2.65 -12.58 6.09
C LYS A 118 -2.41 -11.46 5.07
N ASN A 119 -3.16 -11.45 3.97
CA ASN A 119 -3.00 -10.50 2.89
C ASN A 119 -4.28 -10.39 2.06
N TYR A 120 -4.29 -9.40 1.18
CA TYR A 120 -5.24 -9.22 0.11
C TYR A 120 -4.57 -9.55 -1.22
N SER A 121 -5.34 -10.08 -2.17
CA SER A 121 -4.92 -10.25 -3.55
C SER A 121 -5.72 -9.31 -4.43
N VAL A 122 -5.03 -8.47 -5.20
CA VAL A 122 -5.65 -7.61 -6.21
C VAL A 122 -5.13 -8.03 -7.57
N ARG A 123 -6.01 -8.33 -8.51
CA ARG A 123 -5.66 -8.63 -9.90
C ARG A 123 -6.36 -7.67 -10.83
N ALA A 124 -5.68 -7.24 -11.87
CA ALA A 124 -6.26 -6.42 -12.92
C ALA A 124 -5.47 -6.61 -14.22
N THR A 125 -6.12 -6.36 -15.34
CA THR A 125 -5.46 -6.28 -16.65
C THR A 125 -5.48 -4.83 -17.10
N VAL A 126 -4.33 -4.25 -17.48
CA VAL A 126 -4.25 -2.89 -18.00
C VAL A 126 -3.76 -2.94 -19.44
N ARG A 127 -4.57 -2.42 -20.36
CA ARG A 127 -4.17 -2.24 -21.75
C ARG A 127 -3.46 -0.90 -21.89
N GLY A 128 -2.14 -0.96 -22.09
CA GLY A 128 -1.34 0.20 -22.46
C GLY A 128 -1.45 0.50 -23.95
N ARG A 129 -0.67 1.48 -24.42
CA ARG A 129 -0.62 1.85 -25.84
C ARG A 129 -0.14 0.70 -26.73
N ASP A 130 0.94 0.05 -26.31
CA ASP A 130 1.70 -0.90 -27.15
C ASP A 130 1.77 -2.31 -26.55
N ASP A 131 1.14 -2.57 -25.40
CA ASP A 131 1.26 -3.81 -24.64
C ASP A 131 0.05 -4.01 -23.72
N VAL A 132 -0.14 -5.23 -23.23
CA VAL A 132 -1.16 -5.59 -22.24
C VAL A 132 -0.47 -6.14 -21.02
N TYR A 133 -0.82 -5.61 -19.86
CA TYR A 133 -0.19 -5.96 -18.59
C TYR A 133 -1.20 -6.64 -17.67
N ASP A 134 -0.91 -7.86 -17.22
CA ASP A 134 -1.64 -8.43 -16.10
C ASP A 134 -0.86 -8.14 -14.81
N LEU A 135 -1.57 -7.53 -13.87
CA LEU A 135 -1.06 -7.13 -12.57
C LEU A 135 -1.61 -8.08 -11.52
N ILE A 136 -0.72 -8.64 -10.71
CA ILE A 136 -1.08 -9.47 -9.56
C ILE A 136 -0.39 -8.93 -8.32
N PHE A 137 -1.15 -8.25 -7.48
CA PHE A 137 -0.70 -7.81 -6.16
C PHE A 137 -1.00 -8.86 -5.09
N THR A 138 -0.05 -8.99 -4.17
CA THR A 138 -0.25 -9.54 -2.83
C THR A 138 0.08 -8.44 -1.82
N ILE A 139 -0.94 -7.93 -1.12
CA ILE A 139 -0.83 -6.78 -0.21
C ILE A 139 -1.04 -7.26 1.23
N PHE A 140 -0.01 -7.19 2.06
CA PHE A 140 -0.03 -7.59 3.46
C PHE A 140 -0.76 -6.55 4.31
N PHE A 141 -1.28 -6.96 5.47
CA PHE A 141 -2.06 -6.10 6.36
C PHE A 141 -1.29 -4.90 6.93
N ASP A 142 0.04 -4.92 6.86
CA ASP A 142 0.90 -3.85 7.33
C ASP A 142 1.23 -2.80 6.26
N GLY A 143 0.72 -2.96 5.03
CA GLY A 143 0.95 -2.11 3.87
C GLY A 143 2.08 -2.59 2.95
N GLY A 144 2.86 -3.60 3.37
CA GLY A 144 3.85 -4.22 2.49
C GLY A 144 3.16 -4.90 1.30
N ALA A 145 3.78 -4.89 0.13
CA ALA A 145 3.18 -5.47 -1.07
C ALA A 145 4.21 -6.11 -2.00
N SER A 146 3.76 -7.14 -2.70
CA SER A 146 4.46 -7.74 -3.83
C SER A 146 3.60 -7.62 -5.07
N LEU A 147 4.19 -7.19 -6.18
CA LEU A 147 3.55 -7.03 -7.49
C LEU A 147 4.24 -7.93 -8.50
N SER A 148 3.50 -8.87 -9.09
CA SER A 148 3.94 -9.57 -10.30
C SER A 148 3.29 -8.93 -11.53
N VAL A 149 4.10 -8.68 -12.55
CA VAL A 149 3.67 -8.13 -13.83
C VAL A 149 4.01 -9.12 -14.94
N THR A 150 3.00 -9.51 -15.70
CA THR A 150 3.17 -10.21 -16.98
C THR A 150 2.77 -9.28 -18.12
N SER A 151 3.45 -9.44 -19.25
CA SER A 151 3.26 -8.64 -20.46
C SER A 151 3.27 -9.56 -21.68
N ASN A 152 2.68 -9.12 -22.78
CA ASN A 152 2.75 -9.85 -24.06
C ASN A 152 4.12 -9.68 -24.74
N ASN A 153 4.76 -8.53 -24.51
CA ASN A 153 5.98 -8.13 -25.22
C ASN A 153 7.24 -8.25 -24.36
N ARG A 154 7.13 -8.64 -23.09
CA ARG A 154 8.24 -8.77 -22.13
C ARG A 154 8.08 -10.02 -21.26
N GLY A 155 9.19 -10.57 -20.79
CA GLY A 155 9.17 -11.63 -19.78
C GLY A 155 8.54 -11.16 -18.46
N PRO A 156 8.01 -12.08 -17.63
CA PRO A 156 7.47 -11.75 -16.32
C PRO A 156 8.54 -11.15 -15.39
N ILE A 157 8.08 -10.30 -14.48
CA ILE A 157 8.92 -9.65 -13.49
C ILE A 157 8.12 -9.40 -12.21
N SER A 158 8.80 -9.40 -11.07
CA SER A 158 8.18 -9.15 -9.77
C SER A 158 8.87 -8.01 -9.04
N TYR A 159 8.11 -7.27 -8.24
CA TYR A 159 8.57 -6.17 -7.42
C TYR A 159 8.08 -6.36 -5.99
N ASP A 160 8.89 -5.95 -5.02
CA ASP A 160 8.49 -5.86 -3.62
C ASP A 160 8.61 -4.41 -3.16
N GLY A 161 7.67 -3.99 -2.33
CA GLY A 161 7.57 -2.61 -1.90
C GLY A 161 6.43 -2.41 -0.90
N GLU A 162 5.84 -1.23 -0.93
CA GLU A 162 4.76 -0.84 -0.02
C GLU A 162 3.67 -0.07 -0.77
N ILE A 163 2.45 -0.11 -0.23
CA ILE A 163 1.36 0.73 -0.73
C ILE A 163 1.13 1.91 0.22
N SER A 164 0.72 3.03 -0.37
CA SER A 164 0.34 4.24 0.36
C SER A 164 -0.87 4.91 -0.28
N ALA A 165 -1.48 5.81 0.49
CA ALA A 165 -2.51 6.69 -0.05
C ALA A 165 -1.91 7.58 -1.16
N PRO A 166 -2.64 7.81 -2.26
CA PRO A 166 -2.22 8.79 -3.25
C PRO A 166 -2.00 10.15 -2.60
N ARG A 167 -0.93 10.85 -2.98
CA ARG A 167 -0.72 12.24 -2.58
C ARG A 167 -1.90 13.04 -3.15
N THR A 168 -2.58 13.80 -2.30
CA THR A 168 -3.56 14.79 -2.77
C THR A 168 -2.77 15.82 -3.57
N GLU A 169 -2.88 15.77 -4.89
CA GLU A 169 -2.34 16.86 -5.71
C GLU A 169 -3.25 18.06 -5.47
N GLU A 170 -2.77 19.02 -4.67
CA GLU A 170 -3.40 20.32 -4.56
C GLU A 170 -3.52 20.85 -5.98
N THR A 171 -4.75 20.96 -6.46
CA THR A 171 -5.03 21.57 -7.75
C THR A 171 -4.54 23.01 -7.63
N LYS A 172 -3.37 23.31 -8.20
CA LYS A 172 -2.93 24.69 -8.39
C LYS A 172 -3.89 25.30 -9.42
N ASN A 173 -4.96 25.90 -8.89
CA ASN A 173 -5.79 26.86 -9.61
C ASN A 173 -4.99 28.11 -9.95
#